data_AF-A0A3S4M4R3-F1
#
_entry.id   AF-A0A3S4M4R3-F1
#
_cell.length_a   1.000
_cell.length_b   1.000
_cell.length_c   1.000
_cell.angle_alpha   90.00
_cell.angle_beta   90.00
_cell.angle_gamma   90.00
#
_symmetry.space_group_name_H-M   'P 1'
#
loop_
_entity.id
_entity.type
_entity.pdbx_description
1 polymer ?
#
loop_
_entity_poly.entity_id
_entity_poly.type
_entity_poly.pdbx_seq_one_letter_code
_entity_poly.pdbx_strand_id
1 'polypeptide(L)'
;MKAPPKEWLANNKKNQSVMQNEDSEDDNLATFTLSGGRNVEYSITATQRQNFSKTTGALARWIFPGEMITVSGIEVTGGHFYLGQRMKPAGHNSGGYYDGNNEASLVDDTLKIYPTPYIYEDSSLGYWPSFSSLSPEARGAYLSWLASDRCDTSCPIGYVFIYLYGLERRALVDSRDNNISDDEFYSLFKEICRLRSVFNENRSFRNYSSQLLEAMSILRPNENLAAALNDDSEFSNSMQFRLILAKTVDTGAPVPADLALTWVTNHAEYSLRTPARRCAKEFAALFKRRYTLKYGEGMVVKPNKARLRFRLHACKSQFARYSASCSRLA
;
A
#
# COMPACT_ATOMS: atom_id res chain seq x y z
N MET A 1 40.46 60.05 -12.96
CA MET A 1 39.91 58.68 -12.88
C MET A 1 39.84 58.30 -11.40
N LYS A 2 38.70 57.71 -11.00
CA LYS A 2 38.18 57.69 -9.63
C LYS A 2 39.07 56.96 -8.62
N ALA A 3 39.22 57.59 -7.46
CA ALA A 3 39.78 57.06 -6.23
C ALA A 3 38.88 55.97 -5.60
N PRO A 4 39.44 55.07 -4.76
CA PRO A 4 38.67 54.05 -4.04
C PRO A 4 38.14 54.59 -2.68
N PRO A 5 36.94 54.19 -2.21
CA PRO A 5 36.54 54.35 -0.81
C PRO A 5 36.95 53.09 0.00
N LYS A 6 37.78 53.19 1.05
CA LYS A 6 37.48 53.51 2.47
C LYS A 6 36.51 52.51 3.14
N GLU A 7 37.04 51.54 3.89
CA GLU A 7 37.20 51.53 5.37
C GLU A 7 35.88 51.34 6.15
N TRP A 8 35.77 50.31 6.99
CA TRP A 8 35.92 50.43 8.46
C TRP A 8 35.73 49.09 9.20
N LEU A 9 36.44 48.97 10.32
CA LEU A 9 36.60 47.81 11.20
C LEU A 9 35.54 47.74 12.31
N ALA A 10 35.24 46.49 12.69
CA ALA A 10 35.00 45.93 14.02
C ALA A 10 33.93 46.53 14.96
N ASN A 11 33.08 45.64 15.49
CA ASN A 11 33.03 45.52 16.95
C ASN A 11 32.63 44.11 17.44
N ASN A 12 33.49 43.57 18.29
CA ASN A 12 33.29 42.36 19.09
C ASN A 12 32.32 42.65 20.24
N LYS A 13 31.44 41.71 20.57
CA LYS A 13 31.10 41.42 21.97
C LYS A 13 30.89 39.93 22.18
N LYS A 14 31.69 39.41 23.11
CA LYS A 14 31.76 38.04 23.63
C LYS A 14 30.88 37.91 24.87
N ASN A 15 30.61 36.66 25.24
CA ASN A 15 30.14 36.12 26.53
C ASN A 15 28.64 36.18 26.81
N GLN A 16 28.04 35.27 27.57
CA GLN A 16 28.18 33.83 27.88
C GLN A 16 27.06 33.57 28.91
N SER A 17 26.51 32.35 28.90
CA SER A 17 25.67 31.71 29.95
C SER A 17 24.37 32.39 30.38
N VAL A 18 23.25 31.66 30.34
CA VAL A 18 22.57 31.17 31.56
C VAL A 18 21.91 29.81 31.23
N MET A 19 21.85 28.98 32.26
CA MET A 19 21.58 27.56 32.34
C MET A 19 20.18 27.10 31.91
N GLN A 20 20.15 25.81 31.59
CA GLN A 20 18.98 24.92 31.62
C GLN A 20 18.19 25.06 32.92
N ASN A 21 16.87 24.98 32.81
CA ASN A 21 16.02 24.16 33.68
C ASN A 21 14.81 23.68 32.88
N GLU A 22 14.46 22.42 33.15
CA GLU A 22 13.43 21.59 32.54
C GLU A 22 12.02 22.09 32.87
N ASP A 23 11.07 21.97 31.93
CA ASP A 23 9.87 21.11 32.09
C ASP A 23 8.72 21.48 31.12
N SER A 24 8.12 20.41 30.60
CA SER A 24 6.73 20.26 30.11
C SER A 24 6.29 20.89 28.78
N GLU A 25 5.90 19.97 27.88
CA GLU A 25 4.75 20.03 26.95
C GLU A 25 4.65 21.21 25.96
N ASP A 26 5.32 21.06 24.80
CA ASP A 26 4.93 21.79 23.59
C ASP A 26 3.84 21.02 22.82
N ASP A 27 2.61 21.47 23.03
CA ASP A 27 1.62 21.62 21.97
C ASP A 27 2.16 22.56 20.88
N ASN A 28 1.74 22.31 19.62
CA ASN A 28 1.82 23.20 18.46
C ASN A 28 3.19 23.40 17.76
N LEU A 29 3.26 22.93 16.50
CA LEU A 29 3.67 23.64 15.27
C LEU A 29 4.03 22.57 14.18
N ALA A 30 3.78 22.76 12.89
CA ALA A 30 3.89 24.01 12.15
C ALA A 30 2.91 24.12 10.97
N THR A 31 2.33 25.31 10.88
CA THR A 31 1.80 25.95 9.66
C THR A 31 2.94 26.18 8.67
N PHE A 32 2.75 25.82 7.40
CA PHE A 32 3.56 26.34 6.30
C PHE A 32 2.67 27.14 5.35
N THR A 33 2.87 28.46 5.33
CA THR A 33 2.32 29.36 4.31
C THR A 33 3.22 29.33 3.08
N LEU A 34 2.71 28.82 1.96
CA LEU A 34 3.27 29.06 0.64
C LEU A 34 2.47 30.20 -0.02
N SER A 35 3.05 31.40 -0.06
CA SER A 35 2.50 32.55 -0.79
C SER A 35 2.83 32.40 -2.27
N GLY A 36 1.79 32.15 -3.09
CA GLY A 36 1.94 31.99 -4.54
C GLY A 36 0.62 31.82 -5.29
N GLY A 37 -0.22 32.87 -5.27
CA GLY A 37 -1.19 33.23 -6.32
C GLY A 37 -2.03 32.14 -7.00
N ARG A 38 -3.12 31.70 -6.34
CA ARG A 38 -4.50 31.49 -6.87
C ARG A 38 -5.26 30.65 -5.85
N ASN A 39 -6.09 31.32 -5.02
CA ASN A 39 -6.97 30.67 -4.06
C ASN A 39 -8.03 29.85 -4.81
N VAL A 40 -7.94 28.53 -4.71
CA VAL A 40 -9.09 27.63 -4.83
C VAL A 40 -9.24 26.97 -3.47
N GLU A 41 -10.24 27.41 -2.73
CA GLU A 41 -10.61 26.91 -1.42
C GLU A 41 -11.28 25.54 -1.59
N TYR A 42 -10.52 24.47 -1.38
CA TYR A 42 -11.10 23.13 -1.20
C TYR A 42 -11.39 22.95 0.28
N SER A 43 -12.64 23.17 0.68
CA SER A 43 -13.13 22.80 2.01
C SER A 43 -13.31 21.28 2.08
N ILE A 44 -12.41 20.61 2.81
CA ILE A 44 -12.62 19.22 3.20
C ILE A 44 -13.69 19.24 4.29
N THR A 45 -14.96 19.13 3.88
CA THR A 45 -16.03 18.77 4.80
C THR A 45 -15.80 17.33 5.22
N ALA A 46 -15.09 17.15 6.34
CA ALA A 46 -15.03 15.87 7.02
C ALA A 46 -16.45 15.52 7.49
N THR A 47 -17.19 14.77 6.67
CA THR A 47 -18.46 14.19 7.08
C THR A 47 -18.18 13.34 8.31
N GLN A 48 -18.82 13.70 9.41
CA GLN A 48 -18.68 13.09 10.72
C GLN A 48 -18.89 11.57 10.59
N ARG A 49 -17.80 10.80 10.65
CA ARG A 49 -17.83 9.33 10.59
C ARG A 49 -18.58 8.83 11.83
N GLN A 50 -19.83 8.39 11.64
CA GLN A 50 -20.58 7.73 12.71
C GLN A 50 -19.99 6.33 12.94
N ASN A 51 -19.17 6.22 13.98
CA ASN A 51 -18.61 4.94 14.45
C ASN A 51 -19.69 4.18 15.22
N PHE A 52 -20.42 3.28 14.55
CA PHE A 52 -21.26 2.31 15.25
C PHE A 52 -20.43 1.05 15.58
N SER A 53 -20.01 0.93 16.84
CA SER A 53 -19.43 -0.30 17.36
C SER A 53 -20.51 -1.39 17.47
N LYS A 54 -20.78 -2.13 16.38
CA LYS A 54 -21.71 -3.27 16.39
C LYS A 54 -21.05 -4.50 17.06
N THR A 55 -21.11 -4.60 18.39
CA THR A 55 -20.66 -5.80 19.13
C THR A 55 -21.63 -6.98 19.06
N THR A 56 -22.86 -6.77 18.59
CA THR A 56 -23.97 -7.74 18.63
C THR A 56 -24.41 -8.29 17.27
N GLY A 57 -23.73 -7.92 16.17
CA GLY A 57 -24.10 -8.36 14.82
C GLY A 57 -23.63 -9.76 14.42
N ALA A 58 -24.23 -10.32 13.36
CA ALA A 58 -23.77 -11.58 12.75
C ALA A 58 -22.30 -11.49 12.30
N LEU A 59 -21.51 -12.50 12.64
CA LEU A 59 -20.11 -12.56 12.24
C LEU A 59 -19.99 -12.70 10.72
N ALA A 60 -19.09 -11.93 10.14
CA ALA A 60 -18.76 -12.01 8.73
C ALA A 60 -18.26 -13.40 8.38
N ARG A 61 -18.80 -13.96 7.30
CA ARG A 61 -18.28 -15.16 6.64
C ARG A 61 -17.66 -14.78 5.31
N TRP A 62 -16.62 -15.51 4.93
CA TRP A 62 -16.04 -15.41 3.60
C TRP A 62 -16.91 -16.20 2.62
N ILE A 63 -17.28 -15.57 1.50
CA ILE A 63 -18.02 -16.21 0.41
C ILE A 63 -17.00 -16.80 -0.56
N PHE A 64 -17.03 -18.11 -0.74
CA PHE A 64 -16.09 -18.76 -1.65
C PHE A 64 -16.53 -18.60 -3.11
N PRO A 65 -15.58 -18.58 -4.07
CA PRO A 65 -15.91 -18.59 -5.48
C PRO A 65 -16.75 -19.81 -5.86
N GLY A 66 -17.79 -19.61 -6.66
CA GLY A 66 -18.73 -20.66 -7.04
C GLY A 66 -19.83 -20.93 -6.00
N GLU A 67 -19.74 -20.34 -4.80
CA GLU A 67 -20.85 -20.36 -3.85
C GLU A 67 -21.94 -19.41 -4.34
N MET A 68 -23.15 -19.95 -4.55
CA MET A 68 -24.31 -19.16 -4.94
C MET A 68 -24.98 -18.60 -3.70
N ILE A 69 -25.09 -17.27 -3.64
CA ILE A 69 -25.79 -16.57 -2.56
C ILE A 69 -26.73 -15.51 -3.13
N THR A 70 -27.75 -15.15 -2.38
CA THR A 70 -28.65 -14.03 -2.72
C THR A 70 -28.52 -12.94 -1.67
N VAL A 71 -28.15 -11.73 -2.09
CA VAL A 71 -28.07 -10.54 -1.22
C VAL A 71 -29.12 -9.55 -1.70
N SER A 72 -30.15 -9.31 -0.88
CA SER A 72 -31.25 -8.38 -1.20
C SER A 72 -31.90 -8.62 -2.57
N GLY A 73 -32.05 -9.89 -2.97
CA GLY A 73 -32.62 -10.31 -4.25
C GLY A 73 -31.64 -10.35 -5.44
N ILE A 74 -30.37 -10.01 -5.23
CA ILE A 74 -29.31 -10.09 -6.24
C ILE A 74 -28.54 -11.39 -6.03
N GLU A 75 -28.52 -12.27 -7.04
CA GLU A 75 -27.74 -13.51 -7.01
C GLU A 75 -26.27 -13.24 -7.36
N VAL A 76 -25.36 -13.74 -6.52
CA VAL A 76 -23.91 -13.59 -6.67
C VAL A 76 -23.27 -14.97 -6.60
N THR A 77 -22.41 -15.28 -7.57
CA THR A 77 -21.69 -16.57 -7.68
C THR A 77 -20.18 -16.40 -7.74
N GLY A 78 -19.68 -15.21 -8.07
CA GLY A 78 -18.24 -14.95 -8.22
C GLY A 78 -17.45 -15.03 -6.91
N GLY A 79 -18.11 -14.93 -5.74
CA GLY A 79 -17.49 -15.03 -4.43
C GLY A 79 -16.38 -13.99 -4.18
N HIS A 80 -15.45 -14.35 -3.29
CA HIS A 80 -14.31 -13.56 -2.81
C HIS A 80 -14.66 -12.25 -2.06
N PHE A 81 -15.71 -12.27 -1.25
CA PHE A 81 -16.05 -11.13 -0.40
C PHE A 81 -16.56 -11.58 0.97
N TYR A 82 -16.63 -10.65 1.91
CA TYR A 82 -17.19 -10.89 3.23
C TYR A 82 -18.66 -10.48 3.27
N LEU A 83 -19.50 -11.37 3.81
CA LEU A 83 -20.91 -11.10 4.10
C LEU A 83 -21.17 -11.23 5.60
N GLY A 84 -21.77 -10.21 6.21
CA GLY A 84 -22.19 -10.19 7.61
C GLY A 84 -22.22 -8.77 8.19
N GLN A 85 -22.32 -8.64 9.51
CA GLN A 85 -22.51 -7.34 10.17
C GLN A 85 -21.28 -6.86 10.94
N ARG A 86 -20.35 -7.77 11.27
CA ARG A 86 -19.10 -7.44 11.94
C ARG A 86 -17.99 -8.41 11.58
N MET A 87 -16.75 -7.93 11.57
CA MET A 87 -15.59 -8.79 11.40
C MET A 87 -15.20 -9.49 12.70
N LYS A 88 -14.49 -10.62 12.60
CA LYS A 88 -13.72 -11.12 13.74
C LYS A 88 -12.65 -10.07 14.10
N PRO A 89 -12.48 -9.72 15.38
CA PRO A 89 -11.39 -8.84 15.80
C PRO A 89 -10.07 -9.43 15.34
N ALA A 90 -9.27 -8.64 14.63
CA ALA A 90 -7.88 -9.01 14.42
C ALA A 90 -7.20 -8.96 15.81
N GLY A 91 -6.58 -10.05 16.25
CA GLY A 91 -6.04 -10.16 17.61
C GLY A 91 -5.12 -8.99 17.97
N HIS A 92 -4.95 -8.72 19.27
CA HIS A 92 -4.27 -7.54 19.86
C HIS A 92 -2.89 -7.13 19.29
N ASN A 93 -2.26 -7.94 18.43
CA ASN A 93 -1.00 -7.66 17.74
C ASN A 93 -1.16 -7.11 16.31
N SER A 94 -2.38 -6.90 15.80
CA SER A 94 -2.61 -6.07 14.61
C SER A 94 -2.60 -4.61 15.05
N GLY A 95 -1.42 -4.00 15.17
CA GLY A 95 -1.29 -2.63 15.67
C GLY A 95 -2.27 -1.68 14.99
N GLY A 96 -3.34 -1.28 15.67
CA GLY A 96 -4.34 -0.27 15.28
C GLY A 96 -5.02 -0.35 13.91
N TYR A 97 -4.67 -1.30 13.03
CA TYR A 97 -4.91 -1.17 11.59
C TYR A 97 -6.20 -1.81 11.07
N TYR A 98 -6.74 -2.78 11.80
CA TYR A 98 -8.05 -3.36 11.54
C TYR A 98 -8.77 -3.43 12.89
N ASP A 99 -9.30 -2.30 13.37
CA ASP A 99 -10.33 -2.42 14.40
C ASP A 99 -11.47 -3.25 13.79
N GLY A 100 -12.02 -4.19 14.57
CA GLY A 100 -13.07 -5.09 14.08
C GLY A 100 -14.39 -4.38 13.72
N ASN A 101 -14.45 -3.06 13.86
CA ASN A 101 -15.69 -2.28 13.82
C ASN A 101 -15.96 -1.59 12.49
N ASN A 102 -14.99 -1.50 11.57
CA ASN A 102 -15.24 -0.83 10.29
C ASN A 102 -14.44 -1.40 9.12
N GLU A 103 -14.73 -2.64 8.71
CA GLU A 103 -14.19 -3.22 7.49
C GLU A 103 -14.90 -2.64 6.26
N ALA A 104 -14.13 -2.01 5.37
CA ALA A 104 -14.70 -1.25 4.25
C ALA A 104 -15.32 -2.16 3.19
N SER A 105 -14.83 -3.39 3.08
CA SER A 105 -15.31 -4.43 2.15
C SER A 105 -16.50 -5.24 2.65
N LEU A 106 -16.89 -5.10 3.92
CA LEU A 106 -17.91 -5.94 4.52
C LEU A 106 -19.29 -5.63 3.95
N VAL A 107 -19.88 -6.59 3.25
CA VAL A 107 -21.26 -6.53 2.79
C VAL A 107 -22.17 -6.83 3.98
N ASP A 108 -22.94 -5.83 4.41
CA ASP A 108 -23.97 -5.94 5.45
C ASP A 108 -25.35 -5.84 4.79
N ASP A 109 -26.01 -6.99 4.66
CA ASP A 109 -27.33 -7.15 4.02
C ASP A 109 -28.49 -6.59 4.87
N THR A 110 -28.22 -6.15 6.10
CA THR A 110 -29.21 -5.45 6.94
C THR A 110 -29.35 -3.97 6.58
N LEU A 111 -28.40 -3.43 5.80
CA LEU A 111 -28.47 -2.07 5.30
C LEU A 111 -29.46 -1.98 4.13
N LYS A 112 -30.09 -0.81 3.96
CA LYS A 112 -30.96 -0.56 2.80
C LYS A 112 -30.15 -0.70 1.51
N ILE A 113 -30.68 -1.50 0.58
CA ILE A 113 -30.11 -1.81 -0.73
C ILE A 113 -31.23 -1.70 -1.75
N TYR A 114 -31.03 -0.92 -2.80
CA TYR A 114 -31.97 -0.82 -3.92
C TYR A 114 -31.36 -1.40 -5.19
N PRO A 115 -32.05 -2.31 -5.90
CA PRO A 115 -31.57 -2.85 -7.18
C PRO A 115 -31.22 -1.72 -8.15
N THR A 116 -29.94 -1.64 -8.51
CA THR A 116 -29.38 -0.52 -9.28
C THR A 116 -28.31 -1.04 -10.22
N PRO A 117 -28.26 -0.61 -11.51
CA PRO A 117 -27.21 -1.01 -12.43
C PRO A 117 -25.81 -0.66 -11.91
N TYR A 118 -24.82 -1.51 -12.20
CA TYR A 118 -23.45 -1.34 -11.67
C TYR A 118 -22.70 -0.09 -12.20
N ILE A 119 -23.23 0.57 -13.23
CA ILE A 119 -22.69 1.83 -13.78
C ILE A 119 -23.10 3.06 -12.95
N TYR A 120 -24.06 2.90 -12.03
CA TYR A 120 -24.50 4.00 -11.18
C TYR A 120 -23.39 4.43 -10.23
N GLU A 121 -23.25 5.74 -10.04
CA GLU A 121 -22.40 6.33 -9.02
C GLU A 121 -23.07 7.57 -8.43
N ASP A 122 -22.71 7.88 -7.19
CA ASP A 122 -23.08 9.11 -6.53
C ASP A 122 -21.96 9.57 -5.59
N SER A 123 -22.20 10.66 -4.85
CA SER A 123 -21.22 11.24 -3.93
C SER A 123 -20.85 10.34 -2.75
N SER A 124 -21.59 9.26 -2.48
CA SER A 124 -21.23 8.28 -1.44
C SER A 124 -20.03 7.42 -1.84
N LEU A 125 -19.76 7.31 -3.15
CA LEU A 125 -18.58 6.64 -3.70
C LEU A 125 -17.36 7.58 -3.72
N GLY A 126 -16.98 8.07 -2.55
CA GLY A 126 -15.86 9.00 -2.38
C GLY A 126 -14.47 8.37 -2.62
N TYR A 127 -13.41 9.11 -2.30
CA TYR A 127 -12.00 8.70 -2.55
C TYR A 127 -11.57 7.43 -1.79
N TRP A 128 -12.19 7.13 -0.65
CA TRP A 128 -11.96 5.92 0.15
C TRP A 128 -13.30 5.28 0.52
N PRO A 129 -13.96 4.61 -0.43
CA PRO A 129 -15.32 4.17 -0.24
C PRO A 129 -15.38 2.99 0.73
N SER A 130 -16.51 2.83 1.42
CA SER A 130 -16.81 1.65 2.22
C SER A 130 -18.25 1.23 1.97
N PHE A 131 -18.53 -0.07 1.92
CA PHE A 131 -19.88 -0.56 1.68
C PHE A 131 -20.91 0.02 2.66
N SER A 132 -20.52 0.16 3.93
CA SER A 132 -21.37 0.72 4.98
C SER A 132 -21.72 2.20 4.75
N SER A 133 -20.84 2.98 4.12
CA SER A 133 -21.05 4.41 3.85
C SER A 133 -21.76 4.70 2.52
N LEU A 134 -21.93 3.71 1.65
CA LEU A 134 -22.64 3.87 0.38
C LEU A 134 -24.11 4.22 0.58
N SER A 135 -24.70 4.95 -0.36
CA SER A 135 -26.15 5.11 -0.47
C SER A 135 -26.83 3.75 -0.76
N PRO A 136 -28.13 3.61 -0.50
CA PRO A 136 -28.86 2.39 -0.85
C PRO A 136 -28.73 1.98 -2.33
N GLU A 137 -28.75 2.95 -3.24
CA GLU A 137 -28.56 2.78 -4.68
C GLU A 137 -27.13 2.32 -4.99
N ALA A 138 -26.11 3.00 -4.43
CA ALA A 138 -24.72 2.64 -4.64
C ALA A 138 -24.35 1.26 -4.06
N ARG A 139 -24.99 0.82 -2.96
CA ARG A 139 -24.85 -0.58 -2.48
C ARG A 139 -25.40 -1.58 -3.48
N GLY A 140 -26.57 -1.29 -4.06
CA GLY A 140 -27.16 -2.15 -5.09
C GLY A 140 -26.34 -2.19 -6.38
N ALA A 141 -25.75 -1.06 -6.77
CA ALA A 141 -24.81 -0.98 -7.89
C ALA A 141 -23.56 -1.81 -7.64
N TYR A 142 -22.96 -1.71 -6.43
CA TYR A 142 -21.84 -2.55 -6.02
C TYR A 142 -22.19 -4.05 -6.05
N LEU A 143 -23.36 -4.44 -5.53
CA LEU A 143 -23.80 -5.84 -5.57
C LEU A 143 -24.08 -6.33 -7.00
N SER A 144 -24.63 -5.48 -7.86
CA SER A 144 -24.81 -5.78 -9.28
C SER A 144 -23.47 -5.96 -10.01
N TRP A 145 -22.44 -5.21 -9.60
CA TRP A 145 -21.07 -5.42 -10.08
C TRP A 145 -20.49 -6.73 -9.56
N LEU A 146 -20.70 -7.07 -8.28
CA LEU A 146 -20.24 -8.36 -7.73
C LEU A 146 -20.92 -9.57 -8.39
N ALA A 147 -22.17 -9.40 -8.86
CA ALA A 147 -22.94 -10.40 -9.59
C ALA A 147 -22.52 -10.56 -11.06
N SER A 148 -21.81 -9.58 -11.64
CA SER A 148 -21.33 -9.65 -13.02
C SER A 148 -20.03 -10.46 -13.12
N ASP A 149 -19.45 -10.48 -14.33
CA ASP A 149 -18.12 -11.05 -14.57
C ASP A 149 -16.97 -10.18 -14.02
N ARG A 150 -17.27 -8.98 -13.53
CA ARG A 150 -16.30 -8.00 -12.99
C ARG A 150 -15.20 -7.67 -14.00
N CYS A 151 -15.53 -7.63 -15.30
CA CYS A 151 -14.60 -7.32 -16.39
C CYS A 151 -14.88 -5.97 -17.08
N ASP A 152 -16.01 -5.32 -16.76
CA ASP A 152 -16.41 -4.06 -17.37
C ASP A 152 -15.62 -2.87 -16.77
N THR A 153 -14.77 -2.24 -17.60
CA THR A 153 -13.95 -1.10 -17.20
C THR A 153 -14.72 0.22 -17.11
N SER A 154 -15.97 0.26 -17.57
CA SER A 154 -16.84 1.44 -17.42
C SER A 154 -17.43 1.57 -16.02
N CYS A 155 -17.32 0.54 -15.17
CA CYS A 155 -17.82 0.62 -13.81
C CYS A 155 -17.02 1.65 -12.98
N PRO A 156 -17.67 2.33 -12.02
CA PRO A 156 -16.97 3.21 -11.10
C PRO A 156 -15.86 2.47 -10.33
N ILE A 157 -14.62 2.96 -10.44
CA ILE A 157 -13.43 2.29 -9.87
C ILE A 157 -13.52 2.09 -8.35
N GLY A 158 -14.30 2.93 -7.66
CA GLY A 158 -14.53 2.81 -6.22
C GLY A 158 -15.10 1.44 -5.81
N TYR A 159 -15.94 0.82 -6.64
CA TYR A 159 -16.46 -0.53 -6.39
C TYR A 159 -15.36 -1.59 -6.43
N VAL A 160 -14.47 -1.49 -7.42
CA VAL A 160 -13.32 -2.38 -7.54
C VAL A 160 -12.39 -2.25 -6.32
N PHE A 161 -12.24 -1.03 -5.79
CA PHE A 161 -11.49 -0.79 -4.56
C PHE A 161 -12.14 -1.41 -3.32
N ILE A 162 -13.46 -1.27 -3.13
CA ILE A 162 -14.17 -1.94 -2.01
C ILE A 162 -13.90 -3.45 -2.03
N TYR A 163 -13.98 -4.06 -3.22
CA TYR A 163 -13.70 -5.48 -3.39
C TYR A 163 -12.23 -5.83 -3.12
N LEU A 164 -11.29 -5.03 -3.63
CA LEU A 164 -9.85 -5.20 -3.36
C LEU A 164 -9.52 -5.13 -1.86
N TYR A 165 -10.24 -4.35 -1.06
CA TYR A 165 -10.04 -4.31 0.40
C TYR A 165 -10.35 -5.65 1.06
N GLY A 166 -11.36 -6.36 0.57
CA GLY A 166 -11.72 -7.69 1.07
C GLY A 166 -10.64 -8.71 0.72
N LEU A 167 -10.16 -8.68 -0.53
CA LEU A 167 -9.05 -9.52 -0.98
C LEU A 167 -7.77 -9.26 -0.17
N GLU A 168 -7.42 -7.99 0.03
CA GLU A 168 -6.25 -7.57 0.81
C GLU A 168 -6.32 -8.10 2.25
N ARG A 169 -7.47 -7.90 2.91
CA ARG A 169 -7.67 -8.40 4.27
C ARG A 169 -7.54 -9.92 4.31
N ARG A 170 -8.21 -10.64 3.40
CA ARG A 170 -8.17 -12.10 3.37
C ARG A 170 -6.74 -12.60 3.17
N ALA A 171 -6.02 -11.98 2.24
CA ALA A 171 -4.67 -12.35 1.86
C ALA A 171 -3.61 -11.98 2.91
N LEU A 172 -3.79 -10.91 3.69
CA LEU A 172 -2.72 -10.40 4.56
C LEU A 172 -3.02 -10.47 6.06
N VAL A 173 -4.30 -10.47 6.45
CA VAL A 173 -4.75 -10.52 7.84
C VAL A 173 -5.22 -11.93 8.17
N ASP A 174 -6.18 -12.44 7.41
CA ASP A 174 -6.80 -13.74 7.71
C ASP A 174 -5.87 -14.91 7.33
N SER A 175 -4.97 -14.73 6.36
CA SER A 175 -4.01 -15.78 5.97
C SER A 175 -2.88 -16.00 6.99
N ARG A 176 -2.75 -15.11 7.98
CA ARG A 176 -1.75 -15.20 9.05
C ARG A 176 -1.92 -16.51 9.79
N ASP A 177 -0.81 -17.06 10.24
CA ASP A 177 -0.75 -18.34 10.96
C ASP A 177 -1.34 -19.52 10.15
N ASN A 178 -1.31 -19.43 8.81
CA ASN A 178 -1.81 -20.44 7.87
C ASN A 178 -3.29 -20.80 8.04
N ASN A 179 -4.11 -19.83 8.48
CA ASN A 179 -5.55 -20.02 8.66
C ASN A 179 -6.35 -20.14 7.35
N ILE A 180 -5.71 -19.98 6.19
CA ILE A 180 -6.30 -20.25 4.87
C ILE A 180 -5.40 -21.20 4.07
N SER A 181 -5.99 -22.08 3.27
CA SER A 181 -5.27 -23.06 2.45
C SER A 181 -4.42 -22.39 1.36
N ASP A 182 -3.44 -23.11 0.83
CA ASP A 182 -2.62 -22.61 -0.28
C ASP A 182 -3.44 -22.45 -1.57
N ASP A 183 -4.42 -23.32 -1.81
CA ASP A 183 -5.34 -23.21 -2.94
C ASP A 183 -6.19 -21.93 -2.85
N GLU A 184 -6.70 -21.61 -1.65
CA GLU A 184 -7.44 -20.36 -1.42
C GLU A 184 -6.53 -19.15 -1.62
N PHE A 185 -5.31 -19.17 -1.05
CA PHE A 185 -4.34 -18.09 -1.22
C PHE A 185 -3.97 -17.87 -2.69
N TYR A 186 -3.76 -18.96 -3.44
CA TYR A 186 -3.50 -18.91 -4.88
C TYR A 186 -4.71 -18.41 -5.68
N SER A 187 -5.93 -18.77 -5.27
CA SER A 187 -7.16 -18.24 -5.86
C SER A 187 -7.26 -16.72 -5.69
N LEU A 188 -6.99 -16.19 -4.49
CA LEU A 188 -6.95 -14.75 -4.22
C LEU A 188 -5.92 -14.04 -5.11
N PHE A 189 -4.73 -14.62 -5.22
CA PHE A 189 -3.65 -14.05 -6.02
C PHE A 189 -4.05 -13.94 -7.50
N LYS A 190 -4.60 -15.02 -8.07
CA LYS A 190 -5.09 -15.03 -9.46
C LYS A 190 -6.18 -14.00 -9.70
N GLU A 191 -7.08 -13.84 -8.74
CA GLU A 191 -8.15 -12.84 -8.84
C GLU A 191 -7.58 -11.41 -8.86
N ILE A 192 -6.59 -11.10 -8.02
CA ILE A 192 -5.94 -9.78 -8.03
C ILE A 192 -5.18 -9.55 -9.35
N CYS A 193 -4.50 -10.57 -9.89
CA CYS A 193 -3.90 -10.50 -11.23
C CYS A 193 -4.94 -10.22 -12.32
N ARG A 194 -6.08 -10.92 -12.30
CA ARG A 194 -7.19 -10.70 -13.24
C ARG A 194 -7.72 -9.28 -13.15
N LEU A 195 -8.07 -8.80 -11.96
CA LEU A 195 -8.51 -7.41 -11.77
C LEU A 195 -7.48 -6.41 -12.28
N ARG A 196 -6.19 -6.63 -12.00
CA ARG A 196 -5.12 -5.75 -12.48
C ARG A 196 -5.09 -5.70 -14.00
N SER A 197 -5.21 -6.85 -14.69
CA SER A 197 -5.24 -6.89 -16.16
C SER A 197 -6.43 -6.11 -16.75
N VAL A 198 -7.59 -6.16 -16.09
CA VAL A 198 -8.80 -5.44 -16.53
C VAL A 198 -8.67 -3.93 -16.27
N PHE A 199 -8.21 -3.54 -15.09
CA PHE A 199 -8.19 -2.14 -14.63
C PHE A 199 -6.80 -1.49 -14.67
N ASN A 200 -5.89 -2.00 -15.52
CA ASN A 200 -4.48 -1.59 -15.58
C ASN A 200 -4.27 -0.10 -15.92
N GLU A 201 -5.20 0.50 -16.66
CA GLU A 201 -5.16 1.92 -17.03
C GLU A 201 -5.35 2.86 -15.83
N ASN A 202 -6.00 2.39 -14.75
CA ASN A 202 -6.11 3.16 -13.53
C ASN A 202 -4.80 3.10 -12.74
N ARG A 203 -4.01 4.19 -12.81
CA ARG A 203 -2.70 4.29 -12.14
C ARG A 203 -2.73 3.95 -10.65
N SER A 204 -3.76 4.40 -9.93
CA SER A 204 -3.89 4.13 -8.49
C SER A 204 -4.12 2.64 -8.26
N PHE A 205 -5.08 2.04 -8.96
CA PHE A 205 -5.39 0.62 -8.85
C PHE A 205 -4.19 -0.25 -9.22
N ARG A 206 -3.49 0.08 -10.31
CA ARG A 206 -2.24 -0.57 -10.72
C ARG A 206 -1.19 -0.53 -9.61
N ASN A 207 -1.00 0.61 -8.96
CA ASN A 207 -0.01 0.74 -7.89
C ASN A 207 -0.38 -0.08 -6.63
N TYR A 208 -1.64 -0.09 -6.22
CA TYR A 208 -2.08 -0.84 -5.04
C TYR A 208 -2.08 -2.35 -5.28
N SER A 209 -2.62 -2.80 -6.42
CA SER A 209 -2.62 -4.21 -6.80
C SER A 209 -1.20 -4.77 -6.95
N SER A 210 -0.27 -4.03 -7.58
CA SER A 210 1.14 -4.46 -7.66
C SER A 210 1.80 -4.62 -6.29
N GLN A 211 1.58 -3.66 -5.38
CA GLN A 211 2.11 -3.74 -4.02
C GLN A 211 1.51 -4.94 -3.24
N LEU A 212 0.21 -5.20 -3.40
CA LEU A 212 -0.45 -6.34 -2.76
C LEU A 212 0.10 -7.67 -3.28
N LEU A 213 0.22 -7.83 -4.59
CA LEU A 213 0.77 -9.03 -5.22
C LEU A 213 2.23 -9.29 -4.79
N GLU A 214 3.02 -8.23 -4.69
CA GLU A 214 4.39 -8.31 -4.18
C GLU A 214 4.41 -8.76 -2.70
N ALA A 215 3.56 -8.19 -1.86
CA ALA A 215 3.44 -8.57 -0.45
C ALA A 215 2.98 -10.03 -0.27
N MET A 216 2.02 -10.48 -1.06
CA MET A 216 1.54 -11.88 -1.04
C MET A 216 2.66 -12.86 -1.39
N SER A 217 3.49 -12.52 -2.39
CA SER A 217 4.62 -13.36 -2.81
C SER A 217 5.75 -13.42 -1.78
N ILE A 218 5.89 -12.38 -0.96
CA ILE A 218 6.78 -12.39 0.21
C ILE A 218 6.21 -13.27 1.33
N LEU A 219 4.89 -13.19 1.55
CA LEU A 219 4.23 -13.88 2.65
C LEU A 219 4.22 -15.40 2.47
N ARG A 220 3.98 -15.87 1.23
CA ARG A 220 4.05 -17.29 0.87
C ARG A 220 4.90 -17.45 -0.40
N PRO A 221 6.22 -17.63 -0.24
CA PRO A 221 7.10 -17.88 -1.37
C PRO A 221 6.67 -19.17 -2.09
N ASN A 222 6.24 -19.05 -3.34
CA ASN A 222 5.83 -20.17 -4.18
C ASN A 222 6.28 -19.86 -5.62
N GLU A 223 6.89 -20.84 -6.29
CA GLU A 223 7.40 -20.70 -7.66
C GLU A 223 6.29 -20.29 -8.65
N ASN A 224 5.08 -20.80 -8.46
CA ASN A 224 3.93 -20.47 -9.31
C ASN A 224 3.48 -19.01 -9.15
N LEU A 225 3.61 -18.44 -7.95
CA LEU A 225 3.33 -17.02 -7.70
C LEU A 225 4.40 -16.14 -8.32
N ALA A 226 5.68 -16.52 -8.15
CA ALA A 226 6.80 -15.80 -8.72
C ALA A 226 6.77 -15.79 -10.25
N ALA A 227 6.43 -16.91 -10.89
CA ALA A 227 6.29 -17.00 -12.34
C ALA A 227 5.19 -16.07 -12.86
N ALA A 228 4.05 -16.00 -12.18
CA ALA A 228 2.95 -15.10 -12.54
C ALA A 228 3.27 -13.61 -12.37
N LEU A 229 4.23 -13.26 -11.49
CA LEU A 229 4.74 -11.88 -11.40
C LEU A 229 5.78 -11.56 -12.48
N ASN A 230 6.62 -12.52 -12.87
CA ASN A 230 7.75 -12.26 -13.76
C ASN A 230 7.37 -11.90 -15.20
N ASP A 231 6.12 -12.19 -15.62
CA ASP A 231 5.62 -11.82 -16.95
C ASP A 231 5.32 -10.31 -17.08
N ASP A 232 5.19 -9.62 -15.95
CA ASP A 232 4.88 -8.19 -15.89
C ASP A 232 6.13 -7.39 -15.49
N SER A 233 6.84 -6.83 -16.47
CA SER A 233 8.07 -6.03 -16.28
C SER A 233 7.92 -4.77 -15.42
N GLU A 234 6.69 -4.44 -14.99
CA GLU A 234 6.31 -3.26 -14.21
C GLU A 234 6.20 -3.50 -12.70
N PHE A 235 6.45 -4.70 -12.19
CA PHE A 235 6.59 -4.85 -10.74
C PHE A 235 7.78 -4.00 -10.28
N SER A 236 7.47 -2.88 -9.62
CA SER A 236 8.43 -2.19 -8.77
C SER A 236 8.77 -3.17 -7.66
N ASN A 237 9.78 -4.00 -7.91
CA ASN A 237 10.30 -5.06 -7.03
C ASN A 237 10.93 -4.48 -5.75
N SER A 238 10.42 -3.36 -5.24
CA SER A 238 11.02 -2.59 -4.16
C SER A 238 10.96 -3.34 -2.83
N MET A 239 9.92 -4.14 -2.57
CA MET A 239 9.83 -4.95 -1.36
C MET A 239 10.63 -6.24 -1.49
N GLN A 240 10.55 -6.92 -2.63
CA GLN A 240 11.34 -8.12 -2.92
C GLN A 240 12.84 -7.80 -2.92
N PHE A 241 13.24 -6.70 -3.56
CA PHE A 241 14.60 -6.19 -3.52
C PHE A 241 15.07 -5.94 -2.07
N ARG A 242 14.27 -5.23 -1.26
CA ARG A 242 14.62 -4.97 0.15
C ARG A 242 14.73 -6.26 0.96
N LEU A 243 13.88 -7.26 0.69
CA LEU A 243 13.96 -8.58 1.32
C LEU A 243 15.24 -9.31 0.95
N ILE A 244 15.56 -9.38 -0.35
CA ILE A 244 16.77 -10.02 -0.87
C ILE A 244 17.99 -9.33 -0.27
N LEU A 245 18.05 -7.99 -0.32
CA LEU A 245 19.14 -7.22 0.28
C LEU A 245 19.29 -7.51 1.78
N ALA A 246 18.20 -7.49 2.56
CA ALA A 246 18.28 -7.77 3.99
C ALA A 246 18.78 -9.20 4.27
N LYS A 247 18.32 -10.20 3.50
CA LYS A 247 18.81 -11.59 3.63
C LYS A 247 20.30 -11.71 3.26
N THR A 248 20.73 -11.08 2.18
CA THR A 248 22.15 -11.06 1.77
C THR A 248 23.03 -10.44 2.85
N VAL A 249 22.59 -9.32 3.44
CA VAL A 249 23.33 -8.62 4.50
C VAL A 249 23.36 -9.43 5.81
N ASP A 250 22.25 -10.05 6.19
CA ASP A 250 22.15 -10.84 7.44
C ASP A 250 22.96 -12.14 7.39
N THR A 251 23.06 -12.76 6.20
CA THR A 251 23.94 -13.92 5.95
C THR A 251 25.41 -13.54 5.83
N GLY A 252 25.75 -12.24 5.81
CA GLY A 252 27.12 -11.75 5.61
C GLY A 252 27.66 -11.99 4.20
N ALA A 253 26.80 -12.38 3.26
CA ALA A 253 27.18 -12.63 1.87
C ALA A 253 27.52 -11.30 1.16
N PRO A 254 28.45 -11.33 0.18
CA PRO A 254 28.75 -10.16 -0.64
C PRO A 254 27.52 -9.76 -1.46
N VAL A 255 27.21 -8.46 -1.51
CA VAL A 255 26.13 -7.91 -2.35
C VAL A 255 26.57 -7.96 -3.82
N PRO A 256 25.95 -8.78 -4.69
CA PRO A 256 26.38 -8.91 -6.08
C PRO A 256 26.05 -7.65 -6.90
N ALA A 257 26.70 -7.51 -8.05
CA ALA A 257 26.58 -6.33 -8.92
C ALA A 257 25.13 -6.02 -9.35
N ASP A 258 24.31 -7.04 -9.60
CA ASP A 258 22.90 -6.89 -9.92
C ASP A 258 22.11 -6.28 -8.76
N LEU A 259 22.29 -6.83 -7.56
CA LEU A 259 21.60 -6.35 -6.36
C LEU A 259 22.06 -4.93 -5.99
N ALA A 260 23.35 -4.62 -6.16
CA ALA A 260 23.88 -3.28 -5.96
C ALA A 260 23.32 -2.26 -6.96
N LEU A 261 23.12 -2.66 -8.23
CA LEU A 261 22.50 -1.80 -9.23
C LEU A 261 21.06 -1.48 -8.83
N THR A 262 20.28 -2.51 -8.46
CA THR A 262 18.90 -2.35 -7.99
C THR A 262 18.83 -1.47 -6.73
N TRP A 263 19.83 -1.57 -5.85
CA TRP A 263 19.92 -0.72 -4.67
C TRP A 263 20.08 0.75 -5.04
N VAL A 264 21.04 1.07 -5.90
CA VAL A 264 21.32 2.44 -6.34
C VAL A 264 20.13 3.02 -7.12
N THR A 265 19.42 2.22 -7.91
CA THR A 265 18.24 2.69 -8.66
C THR A 265 17.02 2.96 -7.78
N ASN A 266 16.91 2.28 -6.64
CA ASN A 266 15.77 2.39 -5.71
C ASN A 266 16.06 3.28 -4.49
N HIS A 267 17.25 3.88 -4.39
CA HIS A 267 17.62 4.69 -3.24
C HIS A 267 16.94 6.06 -3.31
N ALA A 268 16.17 6.43 -2.27
CA ALA A 268 15.36 7.65 -2.25
C ALA A 268 16.19 8.93 -2.45
N GLU A 269 17.42 8.94 -1.96
CA GLU A 269 18.32 10.10 -2.02
C GLU A 269 19.20 10.10 -3.28
N TYR A 270 19.16 9.05 -4.10
CA TYR A 270 20.01 8.94 -5.29
C TYR A 270 19.17 8.77 -6.55
N SER A 271 19.03 9.88 -7.30
CA SER A 271 18.38 9.86 -8.60
C SER A 271 19.42 9.76 -9.72
N LEU A 272 19.27 8.75 -10.58
CA LEU A 272 20.05 8.65 -11.82
C LEU A 272 19.87 9.90 -12.69
N ARG A 273 20.98 10.40 -13.24
CA ARG A 273 20.96 11.50 -14.22
C ARG A 273 20.33 11.06 -15.55
N THR A 274 19.82 12.02 -16.32
CA THR A 274 19.11 11.77 -17.59
C THR A 274 19.80 10.80 -18.56
N PRO A 275 21.13 10.85 -18.79
CA PRO A 275 21.80 9.88 -19.67
C PRO A 275 21.69 8.44 -19.16
N ALA A 276 21.85 8.21 -17.86
CA ALA A 276 21.73 6.89 -17.24
C ALA A 276 20.29 6.36 -17.29
N ARG A 277 19.28 7.25 -17.30
CA ARG A 277 17.87 6.85 -17.48
C ARG A 277 17.54 6.50 -18.92
N ARG A 278 18.05 7.27 -19.90
CA ARG A 278 17.79 7.05 -21.33
C ARG A 278 18.57 5.86 -21.91
N CYS A 279 19.77 5.63 -21.42
CA CYS A 279 20.65 4.52 -21.79
C CYS A 279 20.74 3.51 -20.64
N ALA A 280 19.59 3.03 -20.15
CA ALA A 280 19.53 2.19 -18.95
C ALA A 280 20.29 0.87 -19.12
N LYS A 281 20.28 0.28 -20.33
CA LYS A 281 20.98 -0.97 -20.64
C LYS A 281 22.49 -0.79 -20.59
N GLU A 282 23.00 0.26 -21.23
CA GLU A 282 24.42 0.59 -21.27
C GLU A 282 24.94 1.01 -19.89
N PHE A 283 24.15 1.80 -19.16
CA PHE A 283 24.46 2.17 -17.78
C PHE A 283 24.55 0.92 -16.88
N ALA A 284 23.56 0.02 -16.96
CA ALA A 284 23.57 -1.22 -16.20
C ALA A 284 24.82 -2.07 -16.51
N ALA A 285 25.17 -2.24 -17.79
CA ALA A 285 26.36 -2.99 -18.19
C ALA A 285 27.66 -2.35 -17.63
N LEU A 286 27.79 -1.02 -17.75
CA LEU A 286 28.98 -0.31 -17.29
C LEU A 286 29.07 -0.28 -15.76
N PHE A 287 27.95 -0.12 -15.06
CA PHE A 287 27.87 -0.18 -13.61
C PHE A 287 28.35 -1.55 -13.12
N LYS A 288 27.76 -2.64 -13.63
CA LYS A 288 28.12 -4.01 -13.21
C LYS A 288 29.61 -4.28 -13.42
N ARG A 289 30.14 -3.92 -14.61
CA ARG A 289 31.57 -4.08 -14.91
C ARG A 289 32.47 -3.32 -13.92
N ARG A 290 32.15 -2.05 -13.64
CA ARG A 290 32.94 -1.23 -12.68
C ARG A 290 32.80 -1.72 -11.25
N TYR A 291 31.62 -2.20 -10.88
CA TYR A 291 31.36 -2.75 -9.55
C TYR A 291 32.19 -4.01 -9.32
N THR A 292 32.16 -4.97 -10.25
CA THR A 292 32.96 -6.20 -10.19
C THR A 292 34.46 -5.91 -10.18
N LEU A 293 34.93 -4.94 -10.96
CA LEU A 293 36.36 -4.55 -10.94
C LEU A 293 36.81 -4.00 -9.58
N LYS A 294 35.91 -3.33 -8.83
CA LYS A 294 36.25 -2.69 -7.55
C LYS A 294 36.03 -3.62 -6.35
N TYR A 295 34.98 -4.43 -6.38
CA TYR A 295 34.51 -5.21 -5.22
C TYR A 295 34.51 -6.73 -5.47
N GLY A 296 34.97 -7.20 -6.63
CA GLY A 296 35.01 -8.62 -6.97
C GLY A 296 33.62 -9.24 -6.97
N GLU A 297 33.43 -10.24 -6.12
CA GLU A 297 32.15 -10.94 -5.92
C GLU A 297 31.07 -10.04 -5.28
N GLY A 298 31.47 -8.97 -4.59
CA GLY A 298 30.55 -7.95 -4.09
C GLY A 298 30.99 -7.27 -2.80
N MET A 299 30.26 -6.22 -2.43
CA MET A 299 30.52 -5.48 -1.20
C MET A 299 29.87 -6.20 0.00
N VAL A 300 30.65 -6.47 1.04
CA VAL A 300 30.12 -6.99 2.31
C VAL A 300 29.66 -5.82 3.17
N VAL A 301 28.37 -5.79 3.51
CA VAL A 301 27.77 -4.73 4.32
C VAL A 301 27.50 -5.28 5.71
N LYS A 302 27.85 -4.50 6.75
CA LYS A 302 27.58 -4.91 8.12
C LYS A 302 26.09 -4.75 8.43
N PRO A 303 25.45 -5.74 9.06
CA PRO A 303 24.05 -5.62 9.44
C PRO A 303 23.85 -4.54 10.51
N ASN A 304 22.91 -3.64 10.27
CA ASN A 304 22.37 -2.68 11.21
C ASN A 304 21.46 -3.38 12.25
N LYS A 305 21.30 -2.82 13.44
CA LYS A 305 20.42 -3.40 14.48
C LYS A 305 18.92 -3.28 14.16
N ALA A 306 18.54 -2.53 13.12
CA ALA A 306 17.15 -2.34 12.72
C ALA A 306 16.57 -3.56 11.98
N ARG A 307 15.35 -3.99 12.34
CA ARG A 307 14.62 -5.05 11.62
C ARG A 307 14.00 -4.51 10.34
N LEU A 308 14.01 -5.29 9.26
CA LEU A 308 13.28 -4.93 8.04
C LEU A 308 11.78 -4.81 8.34
N ARG A 309 11.18 -3.69 7.92
CA ARG A 309 9.75 -3.43 8.05
C ARG A 309 9.21 -3.02 6.70
N PHE A 310 8.23 -3.76 6.19
CA PHE A 310 7.49 -3.34 5.02
C PHE A 310 6.33 -2.46 5.48
N ARG A 311 6.27 -1.24 4.93
CA ARG A 311 5.08 -0.41 5.02
C ARG A 311 4.34 -0.60 3.71
N LEU A 312 3.32 -1.45 3.74
CA LEU A 312 2.36 -1.49 2.66
C LEU A 312 1.47 -0.26 2.83
N HIS A 313 1.34 0.56 1.79
CA HIS A 313 0.21 1.48 1.75
C HIS A 313 -0.99 0.61 1.47
N ALA A 314 -1.69 0.22 2.54
CA ALA A 314 -2.91 -0.55 2.39
C ALA A 314 -3.85 0.25 1.50
N CYS A 315 -4.65 -0.48 0.75
CA CYS A 315 -5.61 0.13 -0.14
C CYS A 315 -6.70 0.89 0.64
N LYS A 316 -6.77 0.79 1.97
CA LYS A 316 -7.50 1.72 2.84
C LYS A 316 -6.50 2.69 3.44
N SER A 317 -6.89 3.97 3.65
CA SER A 317 -6.11 5.02 4.37
C SER A 317 -5.67 4.58 5.77
N GLN A 318 -4.67 3.71 5.82
CA GLN A 318 -4.22 3.03 7.01
C GLN A 318 -2.95 2.22 6.65
N PHE A 319 -1.75 2.69 7.03
CA PHE A 319 -0.47 1.99 6.81
C PHE A 319 -0.42 0.58 7.44
N ALA A 320 -0.72 -0.48 6.71
CA ALA A 320 -0.44 -1.82 7.22
C ALA A 320 1.08 -2.00 7.44
N ARG A 321 1.50 -2.03 8.71
CA ARG A 321 2.88 -2.33 9.11
C ARG A 321 3.06 -3.84 9.09
N TYR A 322 3.58 -4.37 8.00
CA TYR A 322 3.99 -5.77 7.93
C TYR A 322 5.41 -5.90 8.47
N SER A 323 5.52 -6.54 9.63
CA SER A 323 6.79 -7.05 10.12
C SER A 323 6.94 -8.48 9.63
N ALA A 324 7.51 -8.67 8.45
CA ALA A 324 8.17 -9.94 8.18
C ALA A 324 9.34 -10.02 9.17
N SER A 325 9.32 -10.96 10.11
CA SER A 325 10.54 -11.27 10.89
C SER A 325 11.52 -11.94 9.94
N CYS A 326 12.22 -11.14 9.14
CA CYS A 326 13.33 -11.61 8.36
C CYS A 326 14.38 -10.51 8.30
N SER A 327 15.48 -10.78 9.02
CA SER A 327 16.80 -10.17 8.84
C SER A 327 16.97 -8.66 9.09
N ARG A 328 18.18 -8.33 9.52
CA ARG A 328 18.65 -6.99 9.88
C ARG A 328 18.86 -6.12 8.63
N LEU A 329 18.51 -4.84 8.70
CA LEU A 329 18.74 -3.87 7.62
C LEU A 329 20.24 -3.58 7.43
N ALA A 330 20.65 -3.09 6.26
CA ALA A 330 21.92 -2.39 6.05
C ALA A 330 21.72 -0.89 6.29
#